data_AF-A0A2D0L7Z7-F1
#
_entry.id   AF-A0A2D0L7Z7-F1
#
_cell.length_a   1.000
_cell.length_b   1.000
_cell.length_c   1.000
_cell.angle_alpha   90.00
_cell.angle_beta   90.00
_cell.angle_gamma   90.00
#
_symmetry.space_group_name_H-M   'P 1'
#
loop_
_entity.id
_entity.type
_entity.pdbx_description
1 polymer ?
#
loop_
_entity_poly.entity_id
_entity_poly.type
_entity_poly.pdbx_seq_one_letter_code
_entity_poly.pdbx_strand_id
1 'polypeptide(L)' 'MDHIDTKTSKFLSYVLRHQPESIGLTLDSEGWADNV' A
#
# COMPACT_ATOMS: atom_id res chain seq x y z
N MET A 1 10.98 -21.13 -8.46
CA MET A 1 9.84 -20.21 -8.50
C MET A 1 10.05 -19.24 -7.35
N ASP A 2 10.71 -18.12 -7.61
CA ASP A 2 11.19 -17.24 -6.54
C ASP A 2 10.03 -16.54 -5.83
N HIS A 3 9.95 -16.75 -4.52
CA HIS A 3 8.92 -16.21 -3.62
C HIS A 3 9.10 -14.70 -3.32
N ILE A 4 9.67 -13.94 -4.25
CA ILE A 4 9.87 -12.49 -4.11
C ILE A 4 8.51 -11.78 -4.10
N ASP A 5 7.58 -12.23 -4.95
CA ASP A 5 6.27 -11.60 -5.12
C ASP A 5 5.43 -11.61 -3.84
N THR A 6 5.59 -12.62 -2.98
CA THR A 6 4.81 -12.75 -1.75
C THR A 6 5.26 -11.75 -0.69
N LYS A 7 6.56 -11.45 -0.60
CA LYS A 7 7.08 -10.45 0.34
C LYS A 7 6.68 -9.05 -0.08
N THR A 8 6.80 -8.75 -1.37
CA THR A 8 6.37 -7.47 -1.94
C THR A 8 4.86 -7.27 -1.78
N SER A 9 4.04 -8.29 -2.06
CA SER A 9 2.58 -8.21 -1.92
C SER A 9 2.15 -7.99 -0.46
N LYS A 10 2.83 -8.63 0.50
CA LYS A 10 2.56 -8.44 1.94
C LYS A 10 2.94 -7.04 2.40
N PHE A 11 4.12 -6.55 1.99
CA PHE A 11 4.58 -5.22 2.33
C PHE A 11 3.64 -4.14 1.75
N LEU A 12 3.29 -4.25 0.47
CA LEU A 12 2.37 -3.33 -0.17
C LEU A 12 0.99 -3.32 0.51
N SER A 13 0.45 -4.49 0.85
CA SER A 13 -0.84 -4.60 1.56
C SER A 13 -0.80 -4.00 2.97
N TYR A 14 0.35 -4.12 3.66
CA TYR A 14 0.54 -3.51 4.97
C TYR A 14 0.56 -1.99 4.89
N VAL A 15 1.37 -1.45 3.98
CA VAL A 15 1.52 -0.01 3.74
C VAL A 15 0.17 0.61 3.39
N LEU A 16 -0.57 0.04 2.43
CA LEU A 16 -1.89 0.57 2.03
C LEU A 16 -2.91 0.62 3.17
N ARG A 17 -2.83 -0.26 4.16
CA ARG A 17 -3.81 -0.35 5.27
C ARG A 17 -3.42 0.40 6.53
N HIS A 18 -2.13 0.56 6.80
CA HIS A 18 -1.65 1.09 8.08
C HIS A 18 -0.87 2.39 7.93
N GLN A 19 -0.23 2.62 6.78
CA GLN A 19 0.65 3.76 6.61
C GLN A 19 0.83 4.21 5.15
N PRO A 20 -0.26 4.50 4.41
CA PRO A 20 -0.19 4.92 3.02
C PRO A 20 0.67 6.19 2.83
N GLU A 21 0.71 7.08 3.83
CA GLU A 21 1.50 8.31 3.82
C GLU A 21 3.02 8.07 3.76
N SER A 22 3.49 6.89 4.20
CA SER A 22 4.92 6.53 4.15
C SER A 22 5.46 6.42 2.72
N ILE A 23 4.57 6.24 1.73
CA ILE A 23 4.89 6.21 0.30
C ILE A 23 4.29 7.40 -0.46
N GLY A 24 3.85 8.44 0.27
CA GLY A 24 3.25 9.63 -0.33
C GLY A 24 1.84 9.42 -0.89
N LEU A 25 1.17 8.31 -0.54
CA LEU A 25 -0.24 8.12 -0.85
C LEU A 25 -1.09 8.74 0.25
N THR A 26 -2.11 9.49 -0.17
CA THR A 26 -3.15 9.99 0.72
C THR A 26 -4.42 9.23 0.40
N LEU A 27 -5.08 8.69 1.43
CA LEU A 27 -6.39 8.07 1.23
C LEU A 27 -7.48 9.13 1.34
N ASP A 28 -8.48 9.04 0.47
CA ASP A 28 -9.69 9.84 0.60
C ASP A 28 -10.52 9.41 1.82
N SER A 29 -11.65 10.09 2.06
CA SER A 29 -12.52 9.80 3.22
C SER A 29 -13.18 8.41 3.14
N GLU A 30 -13.15 7.77 1.98
CA GLU A 30 -13.67 6.42 1.74
C GLU A 30 -12.56 5.35 1.83
N GLY A 31 -11.31 5.76 2.06
CA GLY A 31 -10.16 4.88 2.22
C GLY A 31 -9.53 4.43 0.89
N TRP A 32 -9.86 5.08 -0.23
CA TRP A 32 -9.24 4.81 -1.52
C TRP A 32 -8.02 5.68 -1.73
N ALA A 33 -7.02 5.11 -2.42
CA ALA A 33 -5.85 5.86 -2.84
C ALA A 33 -6.28 6.91 -3.86
N ASP A 34 -6.27 8.18 -3.44
CA ASP A 34 -6.59 9.29 -4.31
C ASP A 34 -5.34 9.69 -5.11
N ASN A 35 -5.54 9.98 -6.39
CA ASN A 35 -4.47 10.19 -7.36
C ASN A 35 -4.39 11.69 -7.66
N VAL A 36 -3.73 12.42 -6.78
CA VAL A 36 -3.36 13.83 -6.99
C VAL A 36 -1.93 13.92 -7.51
#